data_AF-A0A702DAY3-F1
#
_entry.id   AF-A0A702DAY3-F1
#
_cell.length_a   1.000
_cell.length_b   1.000
_cell.length_c   1.000
_cell.angle_alpha   90.00
_cell.angle_beta   90.00
_cell.angle_gamma   90.00
#
_symmetry.space_group_name_H-M   'P 1'
#
loop_
_entity.id
_entity.type
_entity.pdbx_description
1 polymer ?
#
loop_
_entity_poly.entity_id
_entity_poly.type
_entity_poly.pdbx_seq_one_letter_code
_entity_poly.pdbx_strand_id
1 'polypeptide(L)' 'INAEVNINALAIAEAKNKIKNNEADIVLLGPQVRFQKSEIEGVAQGRIPVAVIDMKDYGAMNGKSVLEFAFKLLEQQYNQ' A
#
# COMPACT_ATOMS: atom_id res chain seq x y z
N ILE A 1 18.89 5.82 3.94
CA ILE A 1 17.70 6.62 3.55
C ILE A 1 17.05 7.06 4.86
N ASN A 2 17.21 8.31 5.28
CA ASN A 2 16.43 8.86 6.40
C ASN A 2 15.20 9.51 5.79
N ALA A 3 14.16 8.71 5.57
CA ALA A 3 12.88 9.18 5.06
C ALA A 3 11.89 9.23 6.23
N GLU A 4 11.28 10.39 6.46
CA GLU A 4 10.12 10.48 7.34
C GLU A 4 8.93 9.86 6.63
N VAL A 5 8.42 8.77 7.17
CA VAL A 5 7.26 8.05 6.64
C VAL A 5 6.15 8.03 7.66
N ASN A 6 4.93 8.27 7.22
CA ASN A 6 3.73 8.09 8.03
C ASN A 6 3.05 6.78 7.61
N ILE A 7 2.94 5.83 8.54
CA ILE A 7 2.31 4.54 8.29
C ILE A 7 1.05 4.47 9.14
N ASN A 8 -0.10 4.26 8.51
CA ASN A 8 -1.37 4.07 9.20
C ASN A 8 -2.03 2.77 8.74
N ALA A 9 -2.63 2.04 9.68
CA ALA A 9 -3.52 0.93 9.40
C ALA A 9 -4.96 1.43 9.56
N LEU A 10 -5.74 1.35 8.48
CA LEU A 10 -7.11 1.85 8.42
C LEU A 10 -8.05 0.75 7.92
N ALA A 11 -9.33 0.88 8.25
CA ALA A 11 -10.35 0.08 7.61
C ALA A 11 -10.44 0.40 6.11
N ILE A 12 -10.90 -0.56 5.31
CA ILE A 12 -10.96 -0.44 3.85
C ILE A 12 -11.85 0.74 3.40
N ALA A 13 -12.96 0.98 4.11
CA ALA A 13 -13.82 2.11 3.83
C ALA A 13 -13.11 3.46 4.01
N GLU A 14 -12.29 3.59 5.05
CA GLU A 14 -11.49 4.78 5.32
C GLU A 14 -10.33 4.92 4.32
N ALA A 15 -9.66 3.81 3.99
CA ALA A 15 -8.61 3.79 2.98
C ALA A 15 -9.12 4.32 1.64
N LYS A 16 -10.32 3.89 1.20
CA LYS A 16 -10.96 4.41 -0.02
C LYS A 16 -11.14 5.93 0.01
N ASN A 17 -11.53 6.50 1.15
CA ASN A 17 -11.69 7.95 1.28
C ASN A 17 -10.33 8.67 1.19
N LYS A 18 -9.30 8.17 1.88
CA LYS A 18 -7.94 8.72 1.79
C LYS A 18 -7.37 8.68 0.38
N ILE A 19 -7.56 7.56 -0.33
CA ILE A 19 -7.14 7.41 -1.73
C ILE A 19 -7.87 8.42 -2.63
N LYS A 20 -9.18 8.60 -2.44
CA LYS A 20 -9.96 9.62 -3.18
C LYS A 20 -9.45 11.04 -2.94
N ASN A 21 -9.12 11.35 -1.68
CA ASN A 21 -8.59 12.64 -1.27
C ASN A 21 -7.09 12.82 -1.59
N ASN A 22 -6.44 11.79 -2.17
CA ASN A 22 -5.03 11.82 -2.52
C ASN A 22 -4.10 12.04 -1.30
N GLU A 23 -4.48 11.48 -0.15
CA GLU A 23 -3.78 11.57 1.14
C GLU A 23 -2.79 10.41 1.39
N ALA A 24 -2.55 9.57 0.38
CA ALA A 24 -1.67 8.41 0.49
C ALA A 24 -0.82 8.24 -0.77
N ASP A 25 0.47 7.97 -0.60
CA ASP A 25 1.40 7.71 -1.71
C ASP A 25 1.38 6.24 -2.15
N ILE A 26 1.09 5.32 -1.25
CA ILE A 26 1.04 3.88 -1.51
C ILE A 26 0.01 3.21 -0.61
N VAL A 27 -0.66 2.17 -1.14
CA VAL A 27 -1.61 1.35 -0.38
C VAL A 27 -1.13 -0.09 -0.33
N LEU A 28 -0.94 -0.60 0.89
CA LEU A 28 -0.60 -1.98 1.15
C LEU A 28 -1.78 -2.71 1.79
N LEU A 29 -2.26 -3.76 1.13
CA LEU A 29 -3.34 -4.61 1.60
C LEU A 29 -2.78 -5.82 2.33
N GLY A 30 -3.38 -6.15 3.47
CA GLY A 30 -3.08 -7.40 4.16
C GLY A 30 -3.46 -8.62 3.28
N PRO A 31 -2.77 -9.77 3.44
CA PRO A 31 -3.01 -10.96 2.63
C PRO A 31 -4.45 -11.48 2.74
N GLN A 32 -5.10 -11.24 3.88
CA GLN A 32 -6.50 -11.65 4.15
C GLN A 32 -7.53 -10.90 3.29
N VAL A 33 -7.23 -9.68 2.83
CA VAL A 33 -8.15 -8.82 2.06
C VAL A 33 -7.70 -8.66 0.60
N ARG A 34 -6.86 -9.58 0.10
CA ARG A 34 -6.34 -9.59 -1.28
C ARG A 34 -7.43 -9.42 -2.34
N PHE A 35 -8.60 -10.00 -2.13
CA PHE A 35 -9.73 -9.93 -3.07
C PHE A 35 -10.22 -8.50 -3.33
N GLN A 36 -9.97 -7.57 -2.41
CA GLN A 36 -10.35 -6.16 -2.54
C GLN A 36 -9.34 -5.35 -3.35
N LYS A 37 -8.20 -5.93 -3.76
CA LYS A 37 -7.16 -5.24 -4.52
C LYS A 37 -7.73 -4.57 -5.77
N SER A 38 -8.49 -5.30 -6.57
CA SER A 38 -9.09 -4.80 -7.82
C SER A 38 -10.03 -3.61 -7.58
N GLU A 39 -10.81 -3.66 -6.48
CA GLU A 39 -11.68 -2.55 -6.10
C GLU A 39 -10.87 -1.30 -5.70
N ILE A 40 -9.81 -1.47 -4.91
CA ILE A 40 -8.96 -0.39 -4.45
C ILE A 40 -8.13 0.21 -5.59
N GLU A 41 -7.63 -0.62 -6.51
CA GLU A 41 -7.00 -0.19 -7.75
C GLU A 41 -7.95 0.66 -8.60
N GLY A 42 -9.23 0.25 -8.69
CA GLY A 42 -10.27 1.02 -9.35
C GLY A 42 -10.51 2.40 -8.71
N VAL A 43 -10.42 2.51 -7.38
CA VAL A 43 -10.54 3.80 -6.67
C VAL A 43 -9.27 4.65 -6.84
N ALA A 44 -8.09 4.03 -6.85
CA ALA A 44 -6.82 4.71 -7.07
C ALA A 44 -6.67 5.23 -8.51
N GLN A 45 -7.32 4.58 -9.49
CA GLN A 45 -7.29 4.95 -10.91
C GLN A 45 -5.85 5.08 -11.45
N GLY A 46 -4.93 4.24 -10.97
CA GLY A 46 -3.53 4.27 -11.35
C GLY A 46 -2.70 5.44 -10.79
N ARG A 47 -3.31 6.33 -9.98
CA ARG A 47 -2.59 7.44 -9.32
C ARG A 47 -1.72 6.97 -8.16
N ILE A 48 -2.19 5.92 -7.47
CA ILE A 48 -1.56 5.38 -6.28
C ILE A 48 -1.31 3.88 -6.50
N PRO A 49 -0.07 3.38 -6.33
CA PRO A 49 0.21 1.96 -6.41
C PRO A 49 -0.48 1.20 -5.27
N VAL A 50 -1.14 0.11 -5.62
CA VAL A 50 -1.83 -0.78 -4.68
C VAL A 50 -1.19 -2.15 -4.75
N ALA A 51 -0.70 -2.64 -3.62
CA ALA A 51 -0.06 -3.94 -3.53
C ALA A 51 -0.56 -4.73 -2.33
N VAL A 52 -0.32 -6.04 -2.36
CA VAL A 52 -0.69 -6.96 -1.28
C VAL A 52 0.58 -7.42 -0.59
N ILE A 53 0.61 -7.30 0.73
CA ILE A 53 1.74 -7.75 1.55
C ILE A 53 1.86 -9.27 1.44
N ASP A 54 3.09 -9.76 1.29
CA ASP A 54 3.36 -11.20 1.28
C ASP A 54 2.93 -11.84 2.61
N MET A 55 2.28 -13.01 2.54
CA MET A 55 1.76 -13.68 3.73
C MET A 55 2.89 -14.10 4.69
N LYS A 56 4.07 -14.43 4.17
CA LYS A 56 5.25 -14.75 4.97
C LYS A 56 5.72 -13.53 5.75
N ASP A 57 5.87 -12.38 5.09
CA ASP A 57 6.32 -11.15 5.74
C ASP A 57 5.27 -10.62 6.73
N TYR A 58 3.99 -10.73 6.39
CA TYR A 58 2.90 -10.37 7.29
C TYR A 58 2.87 -11.26 8.55
N GLY A 59 2.97 -12.58 8.37
CA GLY A 59 2.96 -13.55 9.47
C GLY A 59 4.21 -13.47 10.36
N ALA A 60 5.36 -13.14 9.77
CA ALA A 60 6.62 -12.93 10.50
C ALA A 60 6.75 -11.53 11.11
N MET A 61 5.75 -10.65 10.94
CA MET A 61 5.82 -9.23 11.33
C MET A 61 7.08 -8.52 10.82
N ASN A 62 7.50 -8.86 9.61
CA ASN A 62 8.75 -8.39 9.03
C ASN A 62 8.58 -6.98 8.42
N GLY A 63 8.45 -5.98 9.29
CA GLY A 63 8.20 -4.59 8.88
C GLY A 63 9.29 -4.01 7.96
N LYS A 64 10.54 -4.48 8.08
CA LYS A 64 11.63 -4.05 7.21
C LYS A 64 11.39 -4.48 5.76
N SER A 65 11.10 -5.76 5.52
CA SER A 65 10.80 -6.25 4.16
C SER A 65 9.56 -5.56 3.58
N VAL A 66 8.51 -5.35 4.40
CA VAL A 66 7.29 -4.67 3.95
C VAL A 66 7.57 -3.21 3.56
N LEU A 67 8.40 -2.50 4.32
CA LEU A 67 8.80 -1.13 4.02
C LEU A 67 9.68 -1.04 2.77
N GLU A 68 10.66 -1.94 2.63
CA GLU A 68 11.50 -2.02 1.41
C GLU A 68 10.67 -2.35 0.17
N PHE A 69 9.67 -3.22 0.30
CA PHE A 69 8.71 -3.53 -0.75
C PHE A 69 7.89 -2.29 -1.15
N ALA A 70 7.41 -1.52 -0.16
CA ALA A 70 6.67 -0.27 -0.39
C ALA A 70 7.51 0.74 -1.19
N PHE A 71 8.76 0.96 -0.78
CA PHE A 71 9.66 1.88 -1.48
C PHE A 71 9.96 1.46 -2.90
N LYS A 72 10.19 0.16 -3.15
CA LYS A 72 10.41 -0.34 -4.52
C LYS A 72 9.22 -0.08 -5.42
N LEU A 73 7.99 -0.23 -4.90
CA LEU A 73 6.78 0.06 -5.67
C LEU A 73 6.63 1.54 -6.00
N LEU A 74 6.92 2.42 -5.03
CA LEU A 74 6.93 3.86 -5.25
C LEU A 74 7.98 4.27 -6.30
N GLU A 75 9.19 3.71 -6.23
CA GLU A 75 10.25 3.97 -7.20
C GLU A 75 9.86 3.49 -8.61
N GLN A 76 9.24 2.31 -8.72
CA GLN A 76 8.72 1.79 -9.99
C GLN A 76 7.63 2.69 -10.58
N GLN A 77 6.72 3.20 -9.74
CA GLN A 77 5.67 4.13 -10.17
C GLN A 77 6.25 5.48 -10.63
N TYR A 78 7.30 5.98 -9.98
CA TYR A 78 7.94 7.26 -10.35
C TYR A 78 8.75 7.16 -11.65
N ASN A 79 9.36 5.99 -11.91
CA ASN A 79 10.17 5.75 -13.10
C ASN A 79 9.34 5.33 -14.34
N GLN A 80 8.01 5.32 -14.24
CA GLN A 80 7.06 5.08 -15.33
C GLN A 80 6.43 6.39 -15.81
#